data_AF-A0A8T7AGN2-F1
#
_entry.id   AF-A0A8T7AGN2-F1
#
_cell.length_a   1.000
_cell.length_b   1.000
_cell.length_c   1.000
_cell.angle_alpha   90.00
_cell.angle_beta   90.00
_cell.angle_gamma   90.00
#
_symmetry.space_group_name_H-M   'P 1'
#
loop_
_entity.id
_entity.type
_entity.pdbx_description
1 polymer ?
#
loop_
_entity_poly.entity_id
_entity_poly.type
_entity_poly.pdbx_seq_one_letter_code
_entity_poly.pdbx_strand_id
1 'polypeptide(L)'
;NWRGIQRANKTTGDVLSALQTLEEFLSDPDKDAISLHGTVVARNGSTMRQQRQVGKARALAFFVHFIGDVHQPLHVGRRADFGGNKIEVKWFGEATNLHKVWDELLIASMELSFTELATFLNRVSSEDQQSWTSTGYLDWAKESKAIREQVYEFGNQKSAYYLNVKESPVLKWDYRHNALPIIKSRLSKGGIRLAAKLDQIFYNYPEDK
;
A
#
# COMPACT_ATOMS: atom_id res chain seq x y z
N ASN A 1 15.00 10.12 -8.92
CA ASN A 1 13.88 9.48 -9.63
C ASN A 1 13.19 8.49 -8.69
N TRP A 2 11.94 8.10 -8.96
CA TRP A 2 11.11 7.17 -8.15
C TRP A 2 11.82 5.88 -7.72
N ARG A 3 12.72 5.34 -8.57
CA ARG A 3 13.55 4.16 -8.25
C ARG A 3 14.59 4.42 -7.16
N GLY A 4 14.99 5.66 -6.91
CA GLY A 4 15.94 6.04 -5.85
C GLY A 4 15.33 5.99 -4.45
N ILE A 5 14.05 6.37 -4.30
CA ILE A 5 13.32 6.32 -3.03
C ILE A 5 12.91 4.88 -2.70
N GLN A 6 12.58 4.06 -3.71
CA GLN A 6 12.36 2.63 -3.50
C GLN A 6 13.64 1.85 -3.15
N ARG A 7 14.82 2.31 -3.57
CA ARG A 7 16.12 1.65 -3.31
C ARG A 7 16.72 1.98 -1.95
N ALA A 8 16.37 3.11 -1.35
CA ALA A 8 16.87 3.53 -0.05
C ALA A 8 15.87 3.10 1.04
N ASN A 9 16.01 1.87 1.54
CA ASN A 9 15.48 1.42 2.84
C ASN A 9 14.06 1.91 3.20
N LYS A 10 13.01 1.20 2.77
CA LYS A 10 11.73 1.28 3.48
C LYS A 10 11.75 0.25 4.61
N THR A 11 12.09 0.69 5.82
CA THR A 11 11.57 -0.03 6.99
C THR A 11 10.11 0.38 7.19
N THR A 12 9.32 -0.43 7.88
CA THR A 12 7.95 -0.06 8.24
C THR A 12 7.88 1.28 8.99
N GLY A 13 8.93 1.63 9.75
CA GLY A 13 9.02 2.91 10.46
C GLY A 13 9.03 4.13 9.52
N ASP A 14 9.66 4.01 8.35
CA ASP A 14 9.77 5.12 7.39
C ASP A 14 8.42 5.42 6.72
N VAL A 15 7.62 4.39 6.42
CA VAL A 15 6.28 4.54 5.83
C VAL A 15 5.29 5.15 6.84
N LEU A 16 5.35 4.73 8.11
CA LEU A 16 4.48 5.28 9.16
C LEU A 16 4.78 6.77 9.41
N SER A 17 6.05 7.13 9.50
CA SER A 17 6.49 8.53 9.64
C SER A 17 6.07 9.37 8.42
N ALA A 18 6.21 8.82 7.21
CA ALA A 18 5.76 9.49 5.99
C ALA A 18 4.23 9.72 5.98
N LEU A 19 3.43 8.73 6.41
CA LEU A 19 1.98 8.87 6.52
C LEU A 19 1.58 9.98 7.50
N GLN A 20 2.17 10.01 8.70
CA GLN A 20 1.93 11.06 9.69
C GLN A 20 2.30 12.45 9.14
N THR A 21 3.49 12.57 8.54
CA THR A 21 3.97 13.83 7.94
C THR A 21 3.03 14.33 6.84
N LEU A 22 2.54 13.43 5.98
CA LEU A 22 1.61 13.77 4.90
C LEU A 22 0.23 14.15 5.43
N GLU A 23 -0.29 13.43 6.44
CA GLU A 23 -1.56 13.78 7.10
C GLU A 23 -1.50 15.18 7.74
N GLU A 24 -0.44 15.48 8.49
CA GLU A 24 -0.21 16.79 9.11
C GLU A 24 -0.03 17.90 8.08
N PHE A 25 0.60 17.60 6.94
CA PHE A 25 0.74 18.55 5.85
C PHE A 25 -0.60 18.79 5.15
N LEU A 26 -1.38 17.74 4.89
CA LEU A 26 -2.66 17.85 4.19
C LEU A 26 -3.72 18.56 5.03
N SER A 27 -3.73 18.34 6.34
CA SER A 27 -4.72 18.92 7.29
C SER A 27 -4.58 20.43 7.49
N ASP A 28 -3.43 21.01 7.15
CA ASP A 28 -3.17 22.44 7.32
C ASP A 28 -3.35 23.19 5.98
N PRO A 29 -4.44 23.94 5.75
CA PRO A 29 -4.70 24.62 4.48
C PRO A 29 -3.65 25.66 4.10
N ASP A 30 -2.90 26.16 5.08
CA ASP A 30 -1.93 27.24 4.91
C ASP A 30 -0.49 26.77 4.81
N LYS A 31 -0.19 25.51 5.13
CA LYS A 31 1.13 24.92 4.91
C LYS A 31 1.53 24.90 3.44
N ASP A 32 2.62 25.61 3.15
CA ASP A 32 3.28 25.60 1.85
C ASP A 32 4.20 24.40 1.70
N ALA A 33 4.31 23.92 0.45
CA ALA A 33 5.00 22.68 0.10
C ALA A 33 6.53 22.69 0.33
N ILE A 34 7.09 23.86 0.59
CA ILE A 34 8.50 24.06 0.99
C ILE A 34 8.78 23.36 2.34
N SER A 35 7.77 23.17 3.18
CA SER A 35 7.89 22.47 4.47
C SER A 35 8.09 20.94 4.35
N LEU A 36 7.73 20.33 3.21
CA LEU A 36 7.93 18.90 2.96
C LEU A 36 9.36 18.68 2.44
N HIS A 37 10.30 18.34 3.33
CA HIS A 37 11.74 18.16 3.08
C HIS A 37 12.07 17.51 1.70
N GLY A 38 12.21 18.35 0.67
CA GLY A 38 12.81 17.97 -0.62
C GLY A 38 11.88 17.52 -1.76
N THR A 39 10.55 17.74 -1.73
CA THR A 39 9.67 17.15 -2.76
C THR A 39 8.98 18.12 -3.73
N VAL A 40 9.01 19.43 -3.51
CA VAL A 40 8.43 20.39 -4.47
C VAL A 40 9.52 21.22 -5.11
N VAL A 41 9.90 20.82 -6.32
CA VAL A 41 10.70 21.66 -7.22
C VAL A 41 9.79 22.77 -7.71
N ALA A 42 9.97 23.99 -7.19
CA ALA A 42 9.30 25.17 -7.69
C ALA A 42 9.65 25.34 -9.18
N ARG A 43 8.63 25.55 -10.03
CA ARG A 43 8.85 25.99 -11.41
C ARG A 43 9.10 27.50 -11.39
N ASN A 44 10.16 27.96 -12.07
CA ASN A 44 10.45 29.39 -12.23
C ASN A 44 9.21 30.13 -12.75
N GLY A 45 8.79 31.18 -12.04
CA GLY A 45 7.63 32.01 -12.40
C GLY A 45 6.28 31.58 -11.80
N SER A 46 6.22 30.52 -10.98
CA SER A 46 4.98 30.10 -10.31
C SER A 46 4.69 30.92 -9.04
N THR A 47 3.42 31.29 -8.83
CA THR A 47 2.98 31.97 -7.60
C THR A 47 3.01 31.04 -6.38
N MET A 48 3.09 31.60 -5.17
CA MET A 48 3.01 30.80 -3.94
C MET A 48 1.75 29.92 -3.88
N ARG A 49 0.61 30.44 -4.33
CA ARG A 49 -0.66 29.67 -4.43
C ARG A 49 -0.52 28.47 -5.37
N GLN A 50 0.10 28.63 -6.53
CA GLN A 50 0.33 27.54 -7.48
C GLN A 50 1.29 26.48 -6.91
N GLN A 51 2.35 26.92 -6.23
CA GLN A 51 3.30 26.01 -5.57
C GLN A 51 2.63 25.21 -4.46
N ARG A 52 1.76 25.84 -3.65
CA ARG A 52 0.95 25.18 -2.61
C ARG A 52 0.03 24.11 -3.21
N GLN A 53 -0.72 24.45 -4.27
CA GLN A 53 -1.63 23.50 -4.94
C GLN A 53 -0.89 22.28 -5.50
N VAL A 54 0.24 22.48 -6.17
CA VAL A 54 1.07 21.38 -6.68
C VAL A 54 1.60 20.51 -5.54
N GLY A 55 2.02 21.13 -4.44
CA GLY A 55 2.45 20.41 -3.24
C GLY A 55 1.35 19.57 -2.61
N LYS A 56 0.16 20.13 -2.45
CA LYS A 56 -1.03 19.43 -1.92
C LYS A 56 -1.43 18.27 -2.82
N ALA A 57 -1.50 18.47 -4.13
CA ALA A 57 -1.82 17.39 -5.08
C ALA A 57 -0.80 16.24 -5.00
N ARG A 58 0.49 16.58 -4.91
CA ARG A 58 1.56 15.58 -4.78
C ARG A 58 1.53 14.86 -3.44
N ALA A 59 1.29 15.59 -2.35
CA ALA A 59 1.15 15.02 -1.01
C ALA A 59 -0.05 14.07 -0.94
N LEU A 60 -1.18 14.46 -1.52
CA LEU A 60 -2.37 13.62 -1.60
C LEU A 60 -2.10 12.33 -2.39
N ALA A 61 -1.43 12.42 -3.54
CA ALA A 61 -1.05 11.25 -4.32
C ALA A 61 -0.15 10.28 -3.52
N PHE A 62 0.83 10.80 -2.77
CA PHE A 62 1.66 9.97 -1.89
C PHE A 62 0.90 9.39 -0.72
N PHE A 63 -0.02 10.15 -0.13
CA PHE A 63 -0.84 9.71 0.98
C PHE A 63 -1.72 8.51 0.58
N VAL A 64 -2.43 8.64 -0.54
CA VAL A 64 -3.21 7.55 -1.15
C VAL A 64 -2.33 6.33 -1.41
N HIS A 65 -1.15 6.53 -2.00
CA HIS A 65 -0.23 5.45 -2.32
C HIS A 65 0.28 4.72 -1.07
N PHE A 66 0.72 5.43 -0.04
CA PHE A 66 1.26 4.81 1.18
C PHE A 66 0.19 4.13 2.02
N ILE A 67 -1.06 4.62 2.00
CA ILE A 67 -2.18 3.88 2.59
C ILE A 67 -2.41 2.57 1.84
N GLY A 68 -2.26 2.54 0.51
CA GLY A 68 -2.24 1.30 -0.26
C GLY A 68 -1.09 0.37 0.17
N ASP A 69 0.15 0.87 0.16
CA ASP A 69 1.36 0.10 0.50
C ASP A 69 1.26 -0.53 1.91
N VAL A 70 0.85 0.22 2.94
CA VAL A 70 0.79 -0.32 4.31
C VAL A 70 -0.19 -1.48 4.44
N HIS A 71 -1.18 -1.57 3.55
CA HIS A 71 -2.13 -2.67 3.51
C HIS A 71 -1.61 -3.91 2.75
N GLN A 72 -0.55 -3.79 1.96
CA GLN A 72 0.08 -4.90 1.26
C GLN A 72 1.05 -5.63 2.23
N PRO A 73 0.79 -6.89 2.62
CA PRO A 73 1.56 -7.60 3.65
C PRO A 73 3.08 -7.61 3.47
N LEU A 74 3.57 -7.70 2.24
CA LEU A 74 4.98 -7.75 1.86
C LEU A 74 5.67 -6.38 1.85
N HIS A 75 4.93 -5.27 1.83
CA HIS A 75 5.50 -3.93 2.11
C HIS A 75 5.79 -3.73 3.60
N VAL A 76 5.19 -4.58 4.45
CA VAL A 76 5.58 -4.80 5.86
C VAL A 76 6.34 -6.14 5.98
N GLY A 77 7.09 -6.49 4.94
CA GLY A 77 7.73 -7.80 4.76
C GLY A 77 9.05 -7.98 5.50
N ARG A 78 9.74 -9.09 5.21
CA ARG A 78 11.02 -9.42 5.84
C ARG A 78 12.15 -8.62 5.16
N ARG A 79 13.05 -8.05 5.96
CA ARG A 79 14.23 -7.36 5.40
C ARG A 79 15.14 -8.30 4.61
N ALA A 80 15.28 -9.54 5.07
CA ALA A 80 16.19 -10.54 4.50
C ALA A 80 15.90 -10.89 3.04
N ASP A 81 14.63 -10.80 2.61
CA ASP A 81 14.19 -11.13 1.25
C ASP A 81 13.62 -9.93 0.49
N PHE A 82 13.81 -8.71 1.04
CA PHE A 82 13.28 -7.46 0.50
C PHE A 82 11.76 -7.51 0.29
N GLY A 83 11.03 -8.02 1.29
CA GLY A 83 9.59 -8.15 1.21
C GLY A 83 9.16 -9.13 0.12
N GLY A 84 9.82 -10.28 0.01
CA GLY A 84 9.48 -11.28 -1.00
C GLY A 84 10.05 -11.03 -2.40
N ASN A 85 10.75 -9.91 -2.65
CA ASN A 85 11.37 -9.64 -3.96
C ASN A 85 12.45 -10.66 -4.33
N LYS A 86 13.15 -11.23 -3.33
CA LYS A 86 14.14 -12.29 -3.53
C LYS A 86 13.54 -13.71 -3.53
N ILE A 87 12.24 -13.84 -3.29
CA ILE A 87 11.58 -15.14 -3.27
C ILE A 87 11.10 -15.44 -4.69
N GLU A 88 11.94 -16.12 -5.44
CA GLU A 88 11.60 -16.59 -6.78
C GLU A 88 10.49 -17.64 -6.72
N VAL A 89 9.49 -17.50 -7.58
CA VAL A 89 8.34 -18.40 -7.72
C VAL A 89 7.94 -18.49 -9.19
N LYS A 90 7.10 -19.46 -9.52
CA LYS A 90 6.42 -19.53 -10.83
C LYS A 90 4.94 -19.28 -10.64
N TRP A 91 4.39 -18.23 -11.27
CA TRP A 91 2.96 -17.97 -11.28
C TRP A 91 2.34 -18.60 -12.51
N PHE A 92 1.52 -19.64 -12.33
CA PHE A 92 0.95 -20.44 -13.43
C PHE A 92 1.98 -20.97 -14.46
N GLY A 93 3.21 -21.19 -14.00
CA GLY A 93 4.33 -21.68 -14.83
C GLY A 93 5.34 -20.60 -15.21
N GLU A 94 4.94 -19.33 -15.18
CA GLU A 94 5.79 -18.19 -15.56
C GLU A 94 6.67 -17.71 -14.39
N ALA A 95 7.97 -17.58 -14.65
CA ALA A 95 8.93 -17.16 -13.64
C ALA A 95 8.69 -15.71 -13.18
N THR A 96 8.67 -15.48 -11.87
CA THR A 96 8.44 -14.18 -11.24
C THR A 96 8.99 -14.19 -9.80
N ASN A 97 8.62 -13.20 -8.98
CA ASN A 97 8.87 -13.20 -7.55
C ASN A 97 7.58 -13.03 -6.72
N LEU A 98 7.64 -13.44 -5.45
CA LEU A 98 6.50 -13.40 -4.53
C LEU A 98 5.92 -11.99 -4.37
N HIS A 99 6.76 -10.95 -4.33
CA HIS A 99 6.29 -9.57 -4.21
C HIS A 99 5.38 -9.18 -5.37
N LYS A 100 5.81 -9.46 -6.60
CA LYS A 100 5.02 -9.19 -7.81
C LYS A 100 3.71 -9.98 -7.84
N VAL A 101 3.70 -11.21 -7.31
CA VAL A 101 2.47 -12.00 -7.20
C VAL A 101 1.41 -11.28 -6.37
N TRP A 102 1.81 -10.65 -5.26
CA TRP A 102 0.91 -9.94 -4.35
C TRP A 102 0.57 -8.52 -4.79
N ASP A 103 1.54 -7.79 -5.36
CA ASP A 103 1.32 -6.43 -5.87
C ASP A 103 0.39 -6.41 -7.10
N GLU A 104 0.47 -7.45 -7.95
CA GLU A 104 -0.09 -7.38 -9.31
C GLU A 104 -0.84 -8.65 -9.69
N LEU A 105 -0.18 -9.81 -9.68
CA LEU A 105 -0.70 -10.98 -10.41
C LEU A 105 -1.94 -11.61 -9.77
N LEU A 106 -2.05 -11.60 -8.44
CA LEU A 106 -3.26 -12.05 -7.75
C LEU A 106 -4.46 -11.15 -8.08
N ILE A 107 -4.26 -9.83 -8.13
CA ILE A 107 -5.30 -8.86 -8.46
C ILE A 107 -5.70 -9.00 -9.93
N ALA A 108 -4.73 -9.04 -10.84
CA ALA A 108 -4.96 -9.23 -12.28
C ALA A 108 -5.72 -10.54 -12.57
N SER A 109 -5.45 -11.61 -11.81
CA SER A 109 -6.14 -12.89 -11.96
C SER A 109 -7.62 -12.86 -11.58
N MET A 110 -8.12 -11.77 -10.98
CA MET A 110 -9.56 -11.60 -10.75
C MET A 110 -10.30 -11.21 -12.03
N GLU A 111 -9.60 -10.74 -13.06
CA GLU A 111 -10.16 -10.35 -14.36
C GLU A 111 -11.26 -9.28 -14.26
N LEU A 112 -11.14 -8.40 -13.27
CA LEU A 112 -12.02 -7.26 -13.05
C LEU A 112 -11.30 -5.97 -13.43
N SER A 113 -11.99 -5.03 -14.07
CA SER A 113 -11.51 -3.65 -14.17
C SER A 113 -11.42 -3.00 -12.78
N PHE A 114 -10.67 -1.89 -12.68
CA PHE A 114 -10.53 -1.18 -11.40
C PHE A 114 -11.88 -0.76 -10.80
N THR A 115 -12.83 -0.31 -11.63
CA THR A 115 -14.17 0.12 -11.19
C THR A 115 -15.01 -1.07 -10.73
N GLU A 116 -14.97 -2.19 -11.44
CA GLU A 116 -15.67 -3.42 -11.05
C GLU A 116 -15.11 -3.98 -9.75
N LEU A 117 -13.79 -4.00 -9.61
CA LEU A 117 -13.12 -4.45 -8.39
C LEU A 117 -13.49 -3.55 -7.20
N ALA A 118 -13.43 -2.22 -7.35
CA ALA A 118 -13.83 -1.29 -6.31
C ALA A 118 -15.29 -1.50 -5.90
N THR A 119 -16.20 -1.63 -6.87
CA THR A 119 -17.63 -1.91 -6.62
C THR A 119 -17.82 -3.25 -5.92
N PHE A 120 -17.09 -4.28 -6.34
CA PHE A 120 -17.16 -5.61 -5.75
C PHE A 120 -16.70 -5.62 -4.28
N LEU A 121 -15.64 -4.86 -3.98
CA LEU A 121 -15.03 -4.76 -2.65
C LEU A 121 -15.78 -3.83 -1.68
N ASN A 122 -16.62 -2.93 -2.20
CA ASN A 122 -17.38 -1.97 -1.40
C ASN A 122 -18.66 -2.56 -0.75
N ARG A 123 -18.60 -3.85 -0.36
CA ARG A 123 -19.69 -4.56 0.30
C ARG A 123 -19.27 -4.94 1.72
N VAL A 124 -19.11 -3.91 2.55
CA VAL A 124 -18.62 -4.04 3.93
C VAL A 124 -19.71 -3.59 4.89
N SER A 125 -19.94 -4.38 5.95
CA SER A 125 -20.93 -4.06 6.99
C SER A 125 -20.61 -2.73 7.68
N SER A 126 -21.62 -2.07 8.24
CA SER A 126 -21.41 -0.82 8.98
C SER A 126 -20.55 -1.06 10.23
N GLU A 127 -20.69 -2.23 10.85
CA GLU A 127 -19.92 -2.66 12.01
C GLU A 127 -18.43 -2.82 11.65
N ASP A 128 -18.12 -3.47 10.54
CA ASP A 128 -16.76 -3.61 10.05
C ASP A 128 -16.15 -2.26 9.67
N GLN A 129 -16.92 -1.40 8.99
CA GLN A 129 -16.46 -0.04 8.65
C GLN A 129 -16.10 0.75 9.92
N GLN A 130 -16.93 0.70 10.95
CA GLN A 130 -16.67 1.39 12.21
C GLN A 130 -15.44 0.81 12.92
N SER A 131 -15.33 -0.52 12.99
CA SER A 131 -14.18 -1.19 13.60
C SER A 131 -12.86 -0.92 12.86
N TRP A 132 -12.87 -0.89 11.53
CA TRP A 132 -11.65 -0.70 10.75
C TRP A 132 -11.16 0.74 10.75
N THR A 133 -12.07 1.70 10.89
CA THR A 133 -11.75 3.15 10.92
C THR A 133 -11.33 3.63 12.31
N SER A 134 -11.56 2.85 13.38
CA SER A 134 -11.14 3.19 14.74
C SER A 134 -9.66 2.88 15.06
N THR A 135 -8.89 2.36 14.10
CA THR A 135 -7.48 1.95 14.30
C THR A 135 -6.50 2.86 13.57
N GLY A 136 -5.25 2.94 14.04
CA GLY A 136 -4.23 3.82 13.47
C GLY A 136 -3.25 3.13 12.51
N TYR A 137 -2.35 3.92 11.90
CA TYR A 137 -1.35 3.43 10.95
C TYR A 137 -0.49 2.28 11.48
N LEU A 138 -0.08 2.34 12.75
CA LEU A 138 0.70 1.29 13.39
C LEU A 138 -0.07 -0.04 13.46
N ASP A 139 -1.37 0.01 13.72
CA ASP A 139 -2.21 -1.18 13.77
C ASP A 139 -2.39 -1.77 12.37
N TRP A 140 -2.55 -0.93 11.35
CA TRP A 140 -2.63 -1.40 9.96
C TRP A 140 -1.37 -2.14 9.52
N ALA A 141 -0.20 -1.64 9.95
CA ALA A 141 1.08 -2.29 9.72
C ALA A 141 1.21 -3.61 10.52
N LYS A 142 0.76 -3.63 11.78
CA LYS A 142 0.73 -4.87 12.59
C LYS A 142 -0.16 -5.94 11.97
N GLU A 143 -1.31 -5.57 11.42
CA GLU A 143 -2.20 -6.48 10.68
C GLU A 143 -1.49 -7.07 9.45
N SER A 144 -0.86 -6.23 8.62
CA SER A 144 -0.07 -6.68 7.47
C SER A 144 1.06 -7.64 7.88
N LYS A 145 1.74 -7.34 9.00
CA LYS A 145 2.78 -8.22 9.57
C LYS A 145 2.23 -9.56 10.06
N ALA A 146 1.05 -9.57 10.69
CA ALA A 146 0.41 -10.79 11.20
C ALA A 146 -0.01 -11.74 10.07
N ILE A 147 -0.43 -11.20 8.94
CA ILE A 147 -0.82 -11.97 7.74
C ILE A 147 0.39 -12.61 7.04
N ARG A 148 1.59 -12.12 7.33
CA ARG A 148 2.80 -12.49 6.59
C ARG A 148 3.07 -13.98 6.58
N GLU A 149 2.77 -14.72 7.64
CA GLU A 149 3.03 -16.18 7.64
C GLU A 149 2.26 -16.88 6.52
N GLN A 150 0.98 -16.55 6.35
CA GLN A 150 0.11 -17.08 5.28
C GLN A 150 0.62 -16.70 3.88
N VAL A 151 1.26 -15.55 3.72
CA VAL A 151 1.85 -15.12 2.44
C VAL A 151 2.98 -16.07 1.99
N TYR A 152 3.73 -16.61 2.94
CA TYR A 152 4.88 -17.48 2.66
C TYR A 152 4.52 -18.98 2.71
N GLU A 153 3.25 -19.33 2.87
CA GLU A 153 2.76 -20.69 2.85
C GLU A 153 2.64 -21.22 1.42
N PHE A 154 3.65 -21.95 0.96
CA PHE A 154 3.67 -22.60 -0.35
C PHE A 154 3.17 -24.06 -0.31
N GLY A 155 2.44 -24.45 0.74
CA GLY A 155 2.07 -25.83 1.01
C GLY A 155 3.32 -26.69 1.26
N ASN A 156 3.38 -27.86 0.61
CA ASN A 156 4.54 -28.77 0.71
C ASN A 156 5.77 -28.27 -0.07
N GLN A 157 5.67 -27.15 -0.78
CA GLN A 157 6.77 -26.59 -1.57
C GLN A 157 7.67 -25.72 -0.71
N LYS A 158 8.96 -25.70 -1.05
CA LYS A 158 10.00 -24.99 -0.30
C LYS A 158 10.53 -23.82 -1.12
N SER A 159 10.73 -22.67 -0.48
CA SER A 159 11.39 -21.55 -1.14
C SER A 159 12.87 -21.88 -1.39
N ALA A 160 13.30 -21.80 -2.65
CA ALA A 160 14.70 -21.93 -3.05
C ALA A 160 15.62 -20.97 -2.27
N TYR A 161 15.16 -19.74 -2.04
CA TYR A 161 15.93 -18.71 -1.34
C TYR A 161 16.29 -19.08 0.10
N TYR A 162 15.36 -19.68 0.86
CA TYR A 162 15.58 -20.00 2.26
C TYR A 162 16.20 -21.38 2.49
N LEU A 163 15.96 -22.33 1.58
CA LEU A 163 16.30 -23.74 1.80
C LEU A 163 17.30 -24.30 0.80
N ASN A 164 17.85 -23.45 -0.08
CA ASN A 164 18.81 -23.81 -1.13
C ASN A 164 18.35 -25.02 -1.96
N VAL A 165 17.04 -25.09 -2.24
CA VAL A 165 16.44 -26.14 -3.08
C VAL A 165 16.50 -25.73 -4.55
N LYS A 166 16.60 -26.72 -5.44
CA LYS A 166 16.82 -26.49 -6.88
C LYS A 166 15.61 -25.91 -7.61
N GLU A 167 14.41 -26.06 -7.07
CA GLU A 167 13.16 -25.67 -7.74
C GLU A 167 12.39 -24.62 -6.94
N SER A 168 11.98 -23.56 -7.64
CA SER A 168 11.14 -22.49 -7.09
C SER A 168 9.68 -22.97 -6.95
N PRO A 169 8.96 -22.56 -5.89
CA PRO A 169 7.55 -22.88 -5.73
C PRO A 169 6.71 -22.47 -6.93
N VAL A 170 5.77 -23.33 -7.34
CA VAL A 170 4.80 -23.06 -8.38
C VAL A 170 3.46 -22.71 -7.74
N LEU A 171 3.05 -21.46 -7.92
CA LEU A 171 1.82 -20.89 -7.40
C LEU A 171 0.75 -20.95 -8.50
N LYS A 172 -0.36 -21.62 -8.20
CA LYS A 172 -1.49 -21.84 -9.11
C LYS A 172 -2.81 -21.62 -8.37
N TRP A 173 -3.81 -22.45 -8.65
CA TRP A 173 -5.16 -22.35 -8.13
C TRP A 173 -5.26 -22.40 -6.61
N ASP A 174 -4.56 -23.32 -5.93
CA ASP A 174 -4.66 -23.43 -4.47
C ASP A 174 -4.12 -22.19 -3.75
N TYR A 175 -2.93 -21.73 -4.17
CA TYR A 175 -2.34 -20.51 -3.62
C TYR A 175 -3.25 -19.29 -3.89
N ARG A 176 -3.79 -19.18 -5.12
CA ARG A 176 -4.76 -18.14 -5.48
C ARG A 176 -6.00 -18.21 -4.59
N HIS A 177 -6.58 -19.40 -4.41
CA HIS A 177 -7.78 -19.60 -3.60
C HIS A 177 -7.58 -19.11 -2.15
N ASN A 178 -6.44 -19.43 -1.55
CA ASN A 178 -6.12 -19.02 -0.18
C ASN A 178 -5.76 -17.53 -0.06
N ALA A 179 -5.05 -16.97 -1.05
CA ALA A 179 -4.60 -15.59 -1.00
C ALA A 179 -5.71 -14.57 -1.35
N LEU A 180 -6.68 -14.91 -2.20
CA LEU A 180 -7.70 -13.97 -2.65
C LEU A 180 -8.57 -13.38 -1.53
N PRO A 181 -9.07 -14.14 -0.54
CA PRO A 181 -9.79 -13.57 0.61
C PRO A 181 -8.96 -12.52 1.36
N ILE A 182 -7.65 -12.76 1.51
CA ILE A 182 -6.72 -11.83 2.15
C ILE A 182 -6.59 -10.56 1.32
N ILE A 183 -6.28 -10.68 0.02
CA ILE A 183 -6.15 -9.54 -0.90
C ILE A 183 -7.41 -8.68 -0.87
N LYS A 184 -8.59 -9.30 -0.99
CA LYS A 184 -9.89 -8.60 -0.96
C LYS A 184 -10.07 -7.85 0.36
N SER A 185 -9.81 -8.50 1.49
CA SER A 185 -9.90 -7.86 2.81
C SER A 185 -8.94 -6.67 2.95
N ARG A 186 -7.68 -6.81 2.49
CA ARG A 186 -6.69 -5.72 2.56
C ARG A 186 -7.03 -4.55 1.66
N LEU A 187 -7.53 -4.81 0.45
CA LEU A 187 -7.99 -3.75 -0.46
C LEU A 187 -9.22 -3.02 0.11
N SER A 188 -10.23 -3.74 0.62
CA SER A 188 -11.40 -3.11 1.26
C SER A 188 -11.00 -2.27 2.48
N LYS A 189 -10.16 -2.80 3.38
CA LYS A 189 -9.64 -2.05 4.53
C LYS A 189 -8.88 -0.80 4.09
N GLY A 190 -7.99 -0.92 3.11
CA GLY A 190 -7.24 0.21 2.58
C GLY A 190 -8.14 1.32 2.03
N GLY A 191 -9.15 0.95 1.24
CA GLY A 191 -10.12 1.90 0.69
C GLY A 191 -10.96 2.61 1.76
N ILE A 192 -11.54 1.87 2.71
CA ILE A 192 -12.37 2.42 3.78
C ILE A 192 -11.56 3.33 4.71
N ARG A 193 -10.35 2.91 5.09
CA ARG A 193 -9.46 3.70 5.94
C ARG A 193 -8.95 4.95 5.24
N LEU A 194 -8.66 4.86 3.93
CA LEU A 194 -8.33 6.03 3.13
C LEU A 194 -9.49 7.01 3.11
N ALA A 195 -10.71 6.56 2.81
CA ALA A 195 -11.89 7.42 2.80
C ALA A 195 -12.08 8.13 4.14
N ALA A 196 -12.08 7.39 5.25
CA ALA A 196 -12.21 7.97 6.59
C ALA A 196 -11.10 8.99 6.93
N LYS A 197 -9.87 8.75 6.48
CA LYS A 197 -8.76 9.71 6.65
C LYS A 197 -8.93 10.95 5.81
N LEU A 198 -9.37 10.81 4.56
CA LEU A 198 -9.64 11.96 3.70
C LEU A 198 -10.80 12.79 4.26
N ASP A 199 -11.86 12.15 4.73
CA ASP A 199 -12.96 12.82 5.42
C ASP A 199 -12.40 13.58 6.63
N GLN A 200 -11.62 12.93 7.51
CA GLN A 200 -10.99 13.61 8.66
C GLN A 200 -10.15 14.83 8.26
N ILE A 201 -9.32 14.71 7.21
CA ILE A 201 -8.43 15.77 6.74
C ILE A 201 -9.21 16.94 6.16
N PHE A 202 -10.29 16.69 5.41
CA PHE A 202 -10.99 17.70 4.63
C PHE A 202 -12.34 18.15 5.23
N TYR A 203 -12.83 17.50 6.29
CA TYR A 203 -14.10 17.84 6.95
C TYR A 203 -14.18 19.30 7.45
N ASN A 204 -13.04 19.86 7.86
CA ASN A 204 -12.97 21.22 8.41
C ASN A 204 -12.46 22.28 7.41
N TYR A 205 -12.37 21.98 6.12
CA TYR A 205 -12.08 23.03 5.14
C TYR A 205 -13.31 23.94 5.06
N PRO A 206 -13.24 25.22 5.49
CA PRO A 206 -14.33 26.14 5.23
C PRO A 206 -14.56 26.16 3.73
N GLU A 207 -15.80 25.98 3.29
CA GLU A 207 -16.14 26.28 1.90
C GLU A 207 -15.66 27.70 1.62
N ASP A 208 -14.75 27.86 0.65
CA ASP A 208 -14.39 29.17 0.12
C ASP A 208 -15.70 29.83 -0.37
N LYS A 209 -16.29 30.69 0.48
CA LYS A 209 -17.41 31.56 0.14
C LYS A 209 -16.92 32.83 -0.55
#